data_AF-Q73B05-F1
#
_entry.id   AF-Q73B05-F1
#
_cell.length_a   1.000
_cell.length_b   1.000
_cell.length_c   1.000
_cell.angle_alpha   90.00
_cell.angle_beta   90.00
_cell.angle_gamma   90.00
#
_symmetry.space_group_name_H-M   'P 1'
#
loop_
_entity.id
_entity.type
_entity.pdbx_description
1 polymer ?
#
loop_
_entity_poly.entity_id
_entity_poly.type
_entity_poly.pdbx_seq_one_letter_code
_entity_poly.pdbx_strand_id
1 'polypeptide(L)'
;MVYHNASSFSSIHKVVVLESNMLKGFVFSTYLRLKGYDVIYIRASLAEDSISLAVEQIRPKYVVISFDDGRERKNAMSYVDFLQEKNENLSVGIIGEIGARDQLNIQTSLIGDTKEEWDDWLNMLE
;
A
#
# COMPACT_ATOMS: atom_id res chain seq x y z
N MET A 1 -22.67 13.89 -11.38
CA MET A 1 -21.64 14.96 -11.38
C MET A 1 -20.37 14.29 -11.87
N VAL A 2 -19.97 14.55 -13.12
CA VAL A 2 -18.78 13.95 -13.74
C VAL A 2 -17.64 14.94 -13.56
N TYR A 3 -16.60 14.54 -12.83
CA TYR A 3 -15.44 15.40 -12.58
C TYR A 3 -14.61 15.53 -13.86
N HIS A 4 -14.77 16.65 -14.57
CA HIS A 4 -13.87 17.09 -15.63
C HIS A 4 -12.68 17.83 -14.99
N ASN A 5 -11.71 17.10 -14.46
CA ASN A 5 -10.36 17.65 -14.29
C ASN A 5 -9.33 16.52 -14.24
N ALA A 6 -9.19 15.79 -15.35
CA ALA A 6 -7.99 15.01 -15.59
C ALA A 6 -6.92 15.99 -16.11
N SER A 7 -6.36 16.78 -15.19
CA SER A 7 -5.15 17.53 -15.48
C SER A 7 -4.04 16.57 -15.89
N SER A 8 -3.26 16.96 -16.90
CA SER A 8 -2.09 16.26 -17.41
C SER A 8 -1.09 15.94 -16.30
N PHE A 9 -1.25 14.81 -15.60
CA PHE A 9 -0.26 14.29 -14.67
C PHE A 9 0.68 13.36 -15.44
N SER A 10 1.88 13.87 -15.73
CA SER A 10 3.01 13.05 -16.14
C SER A 10 3.31 12.07 -15.01
N SER A 11 3.29 10.77 -15.32
CA SER A 11 3.54 9.65 -14.39
C SER A 11 2.51 9.50 -13.26
N ILE A 12 1.26 9.16 -13.60
CA ILE A 12 0.30 8.62 -12.63
C ILE A 12 0.85 7.28 -12.14
N HIS A 13 1.35 7.24 -10.90
CA HIS A 13 1.82 6.00 -10.30
C HIS A 13 0.63 5.10 -9.96
N LYS A 14 0.70 3.85 -10.42
CA LYS A 14 -0.25 2.80 -10.04
C LYS A 14 0.07 2.29 -8.65
N VAL A 15 -0.94 2.30 -7.78
CA VAL A 15 -0.87 1.79 -6.41
C VAL A 15 -1.85 0.64 -6.26
N VAL A 16 -1.40 -0.48 -5.71
CA VAL A 16 -2.28 -1.56 -5.26
C VAL A 16 -2.39 -1.50 -3.74
N VAL A 17 -3.61 -1.43 -3.22
CA VAL A 17 -3.87 -1.50 -1.77
C VAL A 17 -4.51 -2.86 -1.46
N LEU A 18 -3.81 -3.67 -0.67
CA LEU A 18 -4.25 -4.97 -0.15
C LEU A 18 -4.72 -4.78 1.29
N GLU A 19 -5.96 -5.13 1.61
CA GLU A 19 -6.52 -4.88 2.94
C GLU A 19 -7.22 -6.12 3.51
N SER A 20 -6.88 -6.50 4.75
CA SER A 20 -7.55 -7.59 5.49
C SER A 20 -8.82 -7.12 6.22
N ASN A 21 -8.84 -5.89 6.75
CA ASN A 21 -10.03 -5.28 7.39
C ASN A 21 -10.23 -3.82 7.01
N MET A 22 -11.48 -3.35 6.99
CA MET A 22 -12.09 -2.53 5.95
C MET A 22 -11.89 -1.01 6.03
N LEU A 23 -11.09 -0.47 6.97
CA LEU A 23 -11.11 0.98 7.24
C LEU A 23 -9.81 1.72 6.89
N LYS A 24 -8.65 1.26 7.34
CA LYS A 24 -7.42 2.07 7.24
C LYS A 24 -6.89 2.12 5.80
N GLY A 25 -6.79 0.98 5.13
CA GLY A 25 -6.42 0.87 3.73
C GLY A 25 -7.44 1.55 2.82
N PHE A 26 -8.74 1.44 3.12
CA PHE A 26 -9.77 2.14 2.36
C PHE A 26 -9.63 3.67 2.45
N VAL A 27 -9.45 4.23 3.64
CA VAL A 27 -9.25 5.66 3.85
C VAL A 27 -7.99 6.14 3.13
N PHE A 28 -6.88 5.43 3.29
CA PHE A 28 -5.63 5.76 2.60
C PHE A 28 -5.77 5.67 1.07
N SER A 29 -6.46 4.66 0.55
CA SER A 29 -6.74 4.52 -0.88
C SER A 29 -7.52 5.73 -1.43
N THR A 30 -8.45 6.27 -0.63
CA THR A 30 -9.23 7.44 -0.99
C THR A 30 -8.35 8.70 -1.01
N TYR A 31 -7.51 8.87 0.00
CA TYR A 31 -6.53 9.95 0.07
C TYR A 31 -5.58 9.95 -1.15
N LEU A 32 -5.04 8.78 -1.52
CA LEU A 32 -4.18 8.63 -2.70
C LEU A 32 -4.90 9.01 -4.01
N ARG A 33 -6.17 8.59 -4.18
CA ARG A 33 -6.97 8.98 -5.35
C ARG A 33 -7.17 10.50 -5.41
N LEU A 34 -7.39 11.16 -4.28
CA LEU A 34 -7.51 12.62 -4.21
C LEU A 34 -6.20 13.35 -4.57
N LYS A 35 -5.05 12.69 -4.35
CA LYS A 35 -3.71 13.18 -4.77
C LYS A 35 -3.37 12.87 -6.23
N GLY A 36 -4.25 12.17 -6.96
CA GLY A 36 -4.09 11.87 -8.38
C GLY A 36 -3.43 10.52 -8.71
N TYR A 37 -3.25 9.64 -7.72
CA TYR A 37 -2.74 8.28 -7.94
C TYR A 37 -3.81 7.37 -8.56
N ASP A 38 -3.38 6.41 -9.40
CA ASP A 38 -4.24 5.35 -9.94
C ASP A 38 -4.27 4.18 -8.95
N VAL A 39 -5.32 4.11 -8.12
CA VAL A 39 -5.38 3.18 -6.99
C VAL A 39 -6.34 2.03 -7.26
N ILE A 40 -5.78 0.83 -7.34
CA ILE A 40 -6.52 -0.44 -7.37
C ILE A 40 -6.61 -0.97 -5.95
N TYR A 41 -7.84 -1.02 -5.43
CA TYR A 41 -8.11 -1.53 -4.10
C TYR A 41 -8.56 -2.99 -4.19
N ILE A 42 -7.84 -3.88 -3.52
CA ILE A 42 -8.12 -5.32 -3.49
C ILE A 42 -8.34 -5.72 -2.04
N ARG A 43 -9.57 -6.14 -1.72
CA ARG A 43 -9.84 -6.77 -0.43
C ARG A 43 -9.18 -8.14 -0.41
N ALA A 44 -8.19 -8.31 0.47
CA ALA A 44 -7.37 -9.50 0.50
C ALA A 44 -8.01 -10.56 1.42
N SER A 45 -8.73 -11.50 0.82
CA SER A 45 -8.92 -12.85 1.41
C SER A 45 -8.01 -13.87 0.73
N LEU A 46 -6.93 -13.41 0.11
CA LEU A 46 -6.27 -14.08 -0.99
C LEU A 46 -5.13 -14.98 -0.52
N ALA A 47 -5.04 -16.15 -1.14
CA ALA A 47 -3.83 -16.98 -1.12
C ALA A 47 -2.67 -16.24 -1.81
N GLU A 48 -1.43 -16.47 -1.38
CA GLU A 48 -0.20 -15.83 -1.86
C GLU A 48 -0.08 -15.78 -3.39
N ASP A 49 -0.43 -16.86 -4.07
CA ASP A 49 -0.35 -16.96 -5.53
C ASP A 49 -1.23 -15.91 -6.26
N SER A 50 -2.37 -15.53 -5.68
CA SER A 50 -3.29 -14.58 -6.32
C SER A 50 -2.82 -13.14 -6.21
N ILE A 51 -2.16 -12.77 -5.11
CA ILE A 51 -1.58 -11.44 -4.93
C ILE A 51 -0.41 -11.25 -5.89
N SER A 52 0.44 -12.27 -6.00
CA SER A 52 1.57 -12.32 -6.94
C SER A 52 1.12 -12.04 -8.37
N LEU A 53 0.11 -12.78 -8.83
CA LEU A 53 -0.45 -12.64 -10.17
C LEU A 53 -1.01 -11.23 -10.41
N ALA A 54 -1.71 -10.66 -9.42
CA ALA A 54 -2.26 -9.32 -9.53
C ALA A 54 -1.15 -8.27 -9.68
N VAL A 55 -0.09 -8.37 -8.88
CA VAL A 55 1.07 -7.47 -8.96
C VAL A 55 1.78 -7.60 -10.32
N GLU A 56 1.98 -8.81 -10.83
CA GLU A 56 2.60 -9.05 -12.15
C GLU A 56 1.78 -8.46 -13.31
N GLN A 57 0.46 -8.55 -13.24
CA GLN A 57 -0.44 -8.06 -14.29
C GLN A 57 -0.61 -6.54 -14.24
N ILE A 58 -0.77 -5.98 -13.03
CA ILE A 58 -1.02 -4.55 -12.84
C ILE A 58 0.27 -3.75 -13.03
N ARG A 59 1.41 -4.34 -12.63
CA ARG A 59 2.74 -3.71 -12.55
C ARG A 59 2.70 -2.38 -11.79
N PRO A 60 2.28 -2.39 -10.51
CA PRO A 60 2.23 -1.18 -9.71
C PRO A 60 3.65 -0.69 -9.38
N LYS A 61 3.81 0.63 -9.17
CA LYS A 61 5.02 1.18 -8.56
C LYS A 61 5.01 0.95 -7.04
N TYR A 62 3.81 0.95 -6.45
CA TYR A 62 3.61 0.83 -5.01
C TYR A 62 2.60 -0.26 -4.67
N VAL A 63 2.91 -1.09 -3.68
CA VAL A 63 1.95 -1.96 -3.00
C VAL A 63 1.83 -1.53 -1.56
N VAL A 64 0.60 -1.39 -1.08
CA VAL A 64 0.29 -1.00 0.29
C VAL A 64 -0.48 -2.15 0.94
N ILE A 65 0.01 -2.67 2.06
CA ILE A 65 -0.65 -3.74 2.80
C ILE A 65 -1.22 -3.16 4.08
N SER A 66 -2.53 -3.26 4.25
CA SER A 66 -3.24 -2.81 5.43
C SER A 66 -3.74 -4.00 6.26
N PHE A 67 -3.46 -3.95 7.57
CA PHE A 67 -3.94 -4.91 8.55
C PHE A 67 -4.35 -4.23 9.85
N ASP A 68 -5.26 -4.87 10.60
CA ASP A 68 -5.85 -4.24 11.78
C ASP A 68 -5.14 -4.62 13.09
N ASP A 69 -4.75 -5.90 13.23
CA ASP A 69 -4.14 -6.39 14.47
C ASP A 69 -2.84 -7.15 14.24
N GLY A 70 -2.08 -7.32 15.33
CA GLY A 70 -0.77 -7.97 15.29
C GLY A 70 -0.80 -9.45 14.88
N ARG A 71 -1.96 -10.12 14.85
CA ARG A 71 -2.06 -11.53 14.41
C ARG A 71 -1.93 -11.63 12.90
N GLU A 72 -2.44 -10.64 12.17
CA GLU A 72 -2.35 -10.56 10.72
C GLU A 72 -1.00 -10.03 10.23
N ARG A 73 -0.23 -9.40 11.13
CA ARG A 73 1.09 -8.84 10.83
C ARG A 73 2.07 -9.87 10.26
N LYS A 74 2.13 -11.08 10.82
CA LYS A 74 3.09 -12.09 10.33
C LYS A 74 2.84 -12.41 8.85
N ASN A 75 1.57 -12.48 8.47
CA ASN A 75 1.18 -12.70 7.08
C ASN A 75 1.51 -11.46 6.24
N ALA A 76 1.19 -10.26 6.71
CA ALA A 76 1.55 -9.01 6.04
C ALA A 76 3.06 -8.91 5.74
N MET A 77 3.91 -9.26 6.72
CA MET A 77 5.36 -9.27 6.54
C MET A 77 5.82 -10.34 5.55
N SER A 78 5.25 -11.55 5.63
CA SER A 78 5.52 -12.61 4.64
C SER A 78 5.21 -12.15 3.21
N TYR A 79 4.15 -11.37 3.01
CA TYR A 79 3.82 -10.77 1.71
C TYR A 79 4.81 -9.70 1.29
N VAL A 80 5.28 -8.85 2.21
CA VAL A 80 6.31 -7.84 1.91
C VAL A 80 7.57 -8.51 1.40
N ASP A 81 8.10 -9.48 2.16
CA ASP A 81 9.31 -10.22 1.82
C ASP A 81 9.14 -10.91 0.46
N PHE A 82 8.04 -11.64 0.27
CA PHE A 82 7.73 -12.33 -0.96
C PHE A 82 7.65 -11.39 -2.18
N LEU A 83 6.98 -10.24 -2.04
CA LEU A 83 6.80 -9.29 -3.14
C LEU A 83 8.11 -8.58 -3.51
N GLN A 84 8.93 -8.25 -2.50
CA GLN A 84 10.23 -7.60 -2.70
C GLN A 84 11.24 -8.55 -3.34
N GLU A 85 11.25 -9.84 -2.98
CA GLU A 85 12.08 -10.87 -3.64
C GLU A 85 11.74 -11.02 -5.13
N LYS A 86 10.47 -10.85 -5.50
CA LYS A 86 9.98 -11.02 -6.88
C LYS A 86 10.18 -9.79 -7.76
N ASN A 87 10.30 -8.60 -7.16
CA ASN A 87 10.36 -7.35 -7.91
C ASN A 87 11.17 -6.28 -7.16
N GLU A 88 12.44 -6.14 -7.50
CA GLU A 88 13.37 -5.18 -6.87
C GLU A 88 12.96 -3.71 -7.03
N ASN A 89 12.12 -3.39 -8.02
CA ASN A 89 11.65 -2.03 -8.26
C ASN A 89 10.29 -1.73 -7.59
N LEU A 90 9.74 -2.68 -6.84
CA LEU A 90 8.47 -2.54 -6.16
C LEU A 90 8.67 -1.98 -4.76
N SER A 91 8.12 -0.78 -4.53
CA SER A 91 8.08 -0.21 -3.19
C SER A 91 6.86 -0.73 -2.43
N VAL A 92 7.08 -1.27 -1.23
CA VAL A 92 6.02 -1.83 -0.39
C VAL A 92 5.87 -1.02 0.89
N GLY A 93 4.65 -0.54 1.13
CA GLY A 93 4.25 0.17 2.34
C GLY A 93 3.25 -0.63 3.18
N ILE A 94 3.19 -0.32 4.47
CA ILE A 94 2.40 -1.04 5.46
C ILE A 94 1.61 -0.04 6.30
N ILE A 95 0.32 -0.32 6.50
CA ILE A 95 -0.58 0.42 7.38
C ILE A 95 -1.19 -0.54 8.39
N GLY A 96 -0.97 -0.32 9.69
CA GLY A 96 -1.53 -1.17 10.72
C GLY A 96 -0.92 -0.90 12.09
N GLU A 97 -1.44 -1.56 13.12
CA GLU A 97 -0.86 -1.45 14.46
C GLU A 97 0.41 -2.29 14.58
N ILE A 98 1.52 -1.63 14.90
CA ILE A 98 2.83 -2.27 15.04
C ILE A 98 3.32 -2.08 16.47
N GLY A 99 3.62 -3.20 17.14
CA GLY A 99 4.22 -3.18 18.48
C GLY A 99 5.57 -2.47 18.50
N ALA A 100 5.88 -1.77 19.59
CA ALA A 100 7.06 -0.91 19.72
C ALA A 100 8.41 -1.61 19.44
N ARG A 101 8.53 -2.92 19.73
CA ARG A 101 9.74 -3.70 19.42
C ARG A 101 9.96 -3.93 17.93
N ASP A 102 8.87 -4.00 17.17
CA ASP A 102 8.89 -4.38 15.76
C ASP A 102 9.03 -3.15 14.85
N GLN A 103 8.71 -1.95 15.34
CA GLN A 103 8.88 -0.71 14.58
C GLN A 103 10.31 -0.53 14.05
N LEU A 104 11.33 -0.94 14.80
CA LEU A 104 12.75 -0.83 14.41
C LEU A 104 13.10 -1.62 13.13
N ASN A 105 12.37 -2.69 12.80
CA ASN A 105 12.69 -3.55 11.66
C ASN A 105 11.97 -3.15 10.36
N ILE A 106 11.00 -2.23 10.42
CA ILE A 106 10.12 -1.87 9.30
C ILE A 106 9.87 -0.37 9.18
N GLN A 107 10.72 0.47 9.79
CA GLN A 107 10.55 1.93 9.79
C GLN A 107 10.41 2.51 8.38
N THR A 108 11.12 1.96 7.40
CA THR A 108 11.10 2.43 6.00
C THR A 108 9.82 2.08 5.24
N SER A 109 9.03 1.13 5.76
CA SER A 109 7.80 0.66 5.12
C SER A 109 6.54 1.11 5.85
N LEU A 110 6.65 1.71 7.05
CA LEU A 110 5.49 2.17 7.81
C LEU A 110 4.97 3.50 7.25
N ILE A 111 3.67 3.54 6.91
CA ILE A 111 3.02 4.72 6.32
C ILE A 111 2.45 5.68 7.38
N GLY A 112 2.16 5.20 8.60
CA GLY A 112 1.49 5.98 9.64
C GLY A 112 -0.03 6.02 9.50
N ASP A 113 -0.70 6.75 10.39
CA ASP A 113 -2.18 6.86 10.47
C ASP A 113 -2.72 8.29 10.37
N THR A 114 -1.83 9.28 10.28
CA THR A 114 -2.17 10.68 10.06
C THR A 114 -1.93 11.13 8.62
N LYS A 115 -2.60 12.20 8.21
CA LYS A 115 -2.39 12.79 6.88
C LYS A 115 -0.94 13.29 6.73
N GLU A 116 -0.37 13.85 7.79
CA GLU A 116 1.00 14.37 7.81
C GLU A 116 2.01 13.24 7.56
N GLU A 117 1.86 12.10 8.24
CA GLU A 117 2.70 10.92 8.00
C GLU A 117 2.51 10.35 6.58
N TRP A 118 1.29 10.40 6.03
CA TRP A 118 1.03 10.00 4.64
C TRP A 118 1.71 10.94 3.64
N ASP A 119 1.65 12.25 3.88
CA ASP A 119 2.35 13.25 3.06
C ASP A 119 3.87 12.99 3.13
N ASP A 120 4.42 12.73 4.32
CA ASP A 120 5.84 12.43 4.52
C ASP A 120 6.28 11.13 3.84
N TRP A 121 5.51 10.06 3.96
CA TRP A 121 5.81 8.78 3.30
C TRP A 121 5.83 8.92 1.78
N LEU A 122 4.88 9.67 1.20
CA LEU A 122 4.88 9.93 -0.24
C LEU A 122 6.10 10.73 -0.71
N ASN A 123 6.55 11.71 0.07
CA ASN A 123 7.75 12.49 -0.23
C ASN A 123 9.04 11.63 -0.20
N MET A 124 9.07 10.55 0.57
CA MET A 124 10.22 9.62 0.58
C MET A 124 10.30 8.73 -0.67
N LEU A 125 9.23 8.67 -1.48
CA LEU A 125 9.11 7.80 -2.66
C LEU A 125 9.34 8.53 -3.99
N GLU A 126 9.42 9.86 -3.96
CA GLU A 126 9.79 10.72 -5.09
C GLU A 126 11.31 10.86 -5.21
#